data_AF-A0A2P8FAR9-F1
#
_entry.id   AF-A0A2P8FAR9-F1
#
_cell.length_a   1.000
_cell.length_b   1.000
_cell.length_c   1.000
_cell.angle_alpha   90.00
_cell.angle_beta   90.00
_cell.angle_gamma   90.00
#
_symmetry.space_group_name_H-M   'P 1'
#
loop_
_entity.id
_entity.type
_entity.pdbx_description
1 polymer ?
#
loop_
_entity_poly.entity_id
_entity_poly.type
_entity_poly.pdbx_seq_one_letter_code
_entity_poly.pdbx_strand_id
1 'polypeptide(L)'
;MKRRKTKGKRCHSSWEHHELRIPAQLRLLSRLLAVPVHRMVQEFIDHLSMDICGRGDDQRSCALSYLQSTGYGRQRYSVEQLGELLEELNAQRREWPGYEQTHYDGVSLDRYQVDRRHWLWSWYNRWRDRQKRHGQ
;
A
#
# COMPACT_ATOMS: atom_id res chain seq x y z
N MET A 1 39.25 20.75 11.98
CA MET A 1 38.23 20.17 11.08
C MET A 1 36.83 20.43 11.62
N LYS A 2 36.04 21.30 10.97
CA LYS A 2 34.64 21.57 11.37
C LYS A 2 33.72 20.51 10.77
N ARG A 3 33.14 19.64 11.60
CA ARG A 3 32.14 18.63 11.17
C ARG A 3 30.85 19.33 10.76
N ARG A 4 30.53 19.32 9.45
CA ARG A 4 29.23 19.75 8.92
C ARG A 4 28.14 18.79 9.42
N LYS A 5 27.19 19.31 10.21
CA LYS A 5 25.94 18.62 10.54
C LYS A 5 25.07 18.60 9.28
N THR A 6 25.00 17.47 8.59
CA THR A 6 23.95 17.20 7.61
C THR A 6 22.63 17.02 8.36
N LYS A 7 21.76 18.04 8.30
CA LYS A 7 20.36 17.91 8.70
C LYS A 7 19.70 16.93 7.71
N GLY A 8 19.63 15.65 8.09
CA GLY A 8 18.72 14.71 7.45
C GLY A 8 17.30 15.27 7.57
N LYS A 9 16.71 15.67 6.45
CA LYS A 9 15.28 15.99 6.38
C LYS A 9 14.56 14.70 6.73
N ARG A 10 14.10 14.59 7.98
CA ARG A 10 13.13 13.58 8.38
C ARG A 10 11.90 13.82 7.52
N CYS A 11 11.60 12.87 6.63
CA CYS A 11 10.28 12.77 6.04
C CYS A 11 9.32 12.46 7.18
N HIS A 12 8.70 13.51 7.73
CA HIS A 12 7.54 13.35 8.58
C HIS A 12 6.41 12.88 7.68
N SER A 13 6.15 11.58 7.64
CA SER A 13 4.84 11.08 7.23
C SER A 13 3.86 11.50 8.33
N SER A 14 3.26 12.68 8.16
CA SER A 14 2.09 13.09 8.91
C SER A 14 0.95 12.16 8.46
N TRP A 15 0.78 11.03 9.14
CA TRP A 15 -0.45 10.26 9.02
C TRP A 15 -1.55 11.14 9.61
N GLU A 16 -2.42 11.68 8.77
CA GLU A 16 -3.58 12.42 9.22
C GLU A 16 -4.50 11.44 9.97
N HIS A 17 -4.63 11.60 11.28
CA HIS A 17 -5.55 10.81 12.11
C HIS A 17 -7.00 11.16 11.75
N HIS A 18 -7.51 10.59 10.67
CA HIS A 18 -8.91 10.64 10.33
C HIS A 18 -9.64 9.51 11.06
N GLU A 19 -10.57 9.86 11.95
CA GLU A 19 -11.47 8.86 12.54
C GLU A 19 -12.42 8.33 11.47
N LEU A 20 -12.20 7.10 11.03
CA LEU A 20 -13.13 6.38 10.15
C LEU A 20 -14.45 6.17 10.89
N ARG A 21 -15.52 6.83 10.43
CA ARG A 21 -16.88 6.61 10.95
C ARG A 21 -17.39 5.24 10.50
N ILE A 22 -17.25 4.24 11.36
CA ILE A 22 -17.69 2.87 11.08
C ILE A 22 -19.23 2.79 11.06
N PRO A 23 -19.85 2.32 9.96
CA PRO A 23 -21.31 2.13 9.88
C PRO A 23 -21.82 1.05 10.86
N ALA A 24 -23.08 1.20 11.30
CA ALA A 24 -23.69 0.25 12.25
C ALA A 24 -23.75 -1.19 11.71
N GLN A 25 -23.99 -1.35 10.41
CA GLN A 25 -24.05 -2.64 9.72
C GLN A 25 -22.72 -3.40 9.84
N LEU A 26 -21.59 -2.71 9.64
CA LEU A 26 -20.27 -3.33 9.78
C LEU A 26 -19.97 -3.71 11.23
N ARG A 27 -20.45 -2.92 12.21
CA ARG A 27 -20.35 -3.28 13.64
C ARG A 27 -21.20 -4.49 14.01
N LEU A 28 -22.37 -4.66 13.41
CA LEU A 28 -23.20 -5.85 13.60
C LEU A 28 -22.50 -7.07 13.00
N LEU A 29 -21.99 -6.93 11.77
CA LEU A 29 -21.23 -7.99 11.11
C LEU A 29 -20.00 -8.42 11.93
N SER A 30 -19.24 -7.45 12.46
CA SER A 30 -18.07 -7.73 13.30
C SER A 30 -18.41 -8.54 14.55
N ARG A 31 -19.57 -8.27 15.15
CA ARG A 31 -20.07 -9.02 16.32
C ARG A 31 -20.48 -10.44 15.93
N LEU A 32 -21.20 -10.60 14.82
CA LEU A 32 -21.63 -11.92 14.33
C LEU A 32 -20.45 -12.82 13.98
N LEU A 33 -19.41 -12.25 13.36
CA LEU A 33 -18.21 -12.98 12.95
C LEU A 33 -17.17 -13.14 14.06
N ALA A 34 -17.38 -12.55 15.24
CA ALA A 34 -16.40 -12.50 16.33
C ALA A 34 -15.01 -11.97 15.91
N VAL A 35 -14.98 -11.04 14.94
CA VAL A 35 -13.75 -10.41 14.44
C VAL A 35 -13.85 -8.90 14.63
N PRO A 36 -12.87 -8.22 15.28
CA PRO A 36 -12.90 -6.77 15.45
C PRO A 36 -12.89 -6.00 14.12
N VAL A 37 -13.65 -4.90 14.02
CA VAL A 37 -13.75 -4.08 12.80
C VAL A 37 -12.37 -3.60 12.32
N HIS A 38 -11.51 -3.14 13.22
CA HIS A 38 -10.19 -2.63 12.85
C HIS A 38 -9.35 -3.70 12.13
N ARG A 39 -9.50 -4.97 12.51
CA ARG A 39 -8.81 -6.08 11.88
C ARG A 39 -9.33 -6.34 10.47
N MET A 40 -10.65 -6.34 10.27
CA MET A 40 -11.25 -6.49 8.93
C MET A 40 -10.82 -5.37 7.98
N VAL A 41 -10.83 -4.13 8.47
CA VAL A 41 -10.44 -2.95 7.68
C VAL A 41 -8.95 -2.99 7.38
N GLN A 42 -8.11 -3.33 8.35
CA GLN A 42 -6.67 -3.47 8.16
C GLN A 42 -6.38 -4.56 7.12
N GLU A 43 -6.97 -5.75 7.26
CA GLU A 43 -6.79 -6.84 6.28
C GLU A 43 -7.24 -6.41 4.87
N PHE A 44 -8.36 -5.69 4.73
CA PHE A 44 -8.77 -5.14 3.42
C PHE A 44 -7.74 -4.13 2.86
N ILE A 45 -7.24 -3.21 3.70
CA ILE A 45 -6.20 -2.25 3.31
C ILE A 45 -4.91 -2.96 2.91
N ASP A 46 -4.52 -4.02 3.61
CA ASP A 46 -3.32 -4.79 3.30
C ASP A 46 -3.47 -5.52 1.97
N HIS A 47 -4.64 -6.10 1.68
CA HIS A 47 -4.94 -6.67 0.36
C HIS A 47 -4.88 -5.61 -0.75
N LEU A 48 -5.52 -4.45 -0.53
CA LEU A 48 -5.57 -3.36 -1.51
C LEU A 48 -4.19 -2.75 -1.78
N SER A 49 -3.41 -2.51 -0.74
CA SER A 49 -2.06 -1.94 -0.81
C SER A 49 -0.99 -2.97 -1.22
N MET A 50 -1.40 -4.23 -1.37
CA MET A 50 -0.50 -5.35 -1.65
C MET A 50 0.57 -5.51 -0.56
N ASP A 51 0.22 -5.19 0.70
CA ASP A 51 1.04 -5.27 1.91
C ASP A 51 0.73 -6.54 2.73
N ILE A 52 0.58 -7.67 2.04
CA ILE A 52 0.40 -8.99 2.67
C ILE A 52 1.51 -9.95 2.24
N CYS A 53 2.06 -10.67 3.22
CA CYS A 53 2.92 -11.84 2.98
C CYS A 53 2.05 -13.01 2.53
N GLY A 54 2.44 -13.70 1.45
CA GLY A 54 1.72 -14.87 0.94
C GLY A 54 0.76 -14.60 -0.24
N ARG A 55 0.12 -15.68 -0.69
CA ARG A 55 -0.76 -15.73 -1.88
C ARG A 55 -2.21 -15.42 -1.53
N GLY A 56 -2.48 -14.18 -1.15
CA GLY A 56 -3.86 -13.67 -1.21
C GLY A 56 -4.16 -13.30 -2.66
N ASP A 57 -4.40 -14.26 -3.55
CA ASP A 57 -4.60 -13.97 -4.98
C ASP A 57 -6.08 -13.69 -5.28
N ASP A 58 -7.03 -14.35 -4.61
CA ASP A 58 -8.47 -14.12 -4.82
C ASP A 58 -8.98 -12.89 -4.07
N GLN A 59 -8.69 -12.76 -2.78
CA GLN A 59 -9.11 -11.60 -1.98
C GLN A 59 -8.49 -10.30 -2.50
N ARG A 60 -7.23 -10.36 -2.94
CA ARG A 60 -6.55 -9.23 -3.59
C ARG A 60 -7.20 -8.90 -4.92
N SER A 61 -7.45 -9.90 -5.78
CA SER A 61 -8.18 -9.68 -7.03
C SER A 61 -9.51 -8.97 -6.78
N CYS A 62 -10.29 -9.42 -5.79
CA CYS A 62 -11.53 -8.76 -5.40
C CYS A 62 -11.32 -7.31 -4.92
N ALA A 63 -10.31 -7.03 -4.10
CA ALA A 63 -10.01 -5.68 -3.61
C ALA A 63 -9.58 -4.74 -4.76
N LEU A 64 -8.78 -5.24 -5.71
CA LEU A 64 -8.36 -4.47 -6.88
C LEU A 64 -9.53 -4.23 -7.85
N SER A 65 -10.37 -5.24 -8.10
CA SER A 65 -11.59 -5.08 -8.89
C SER A 65 -12.55 -4.07 -8.25
N TYR A 66 -12.69 -4.08 -6.92
CA TYR A 66 -13.45 -3.06 -6.20
C TYR A 66 -12.89 -1.66 -6.49
N LEU A 67 -11.57 -1.46 -6.42
CA LEU A 67 -10.94 -0.18 -6.73
C LEU A 67 -11.21 0.29 -8.18
N GLN A 68 -11.09 -0.62 -9.15
CA GLN A 68 -11.37 -0.31 -10.56
C GLN A 68 -12.85 0.04 -10.82
N SER A 69 -13.76 -0.59 -10.07
CA SER A 69 -15.21 -0.39 -10.21
C SER A 69 -15.74 0.90 -9.54
N THR A 70 -15.12 1.32 -8.43
CA THR A 70 -15.58 2.45 -7.60
C THR A 70 -15.35 3.83 -8.21
N GLY A 71 -14.64 3.90 -9.34
CA GLY A 71 -14.42 5.14 -10.08
C GLY A 71 -13.32 6.04 -9.51
N TYR A 72 -12.61 5.58 -8.48
CA TYR A 72 -11.48 6.31 -7.93
C TYR A 72 -10.40 6.55 -8.99
N GLY A 73 -9.87 7.77 -9.04
CA GLY A 73 -8.82 8.12 -9.99
C GLY A 73 -9.27 8.25 -11.46
N ARG A 74 -10.55 8.00 -11.80
CA ARG A 74 -11.05 8.08 -13.20
C ARG A 74 -10.96 9.47 -13.84
N GLN A 75 -10.82 10.52 -13.03
CA GLN A 75 -10.55 11.88 -13.52
C GLN A 75 -9.12 12.03 -14.09
N ARG A 76 -8.23 11.09 -13.80
CA ARG A 76 -6.79 11.14 -14.14
C ARG A 76 -6.32 9.93 -14.95
N TYR A 77 -6.96 8.78 -14.78
CA TYR A 77 -6.56 7.52 -15.41
C TYR A 77 -7.76 6.83 -16.05
N SER A 78 -7.58 6.29 -17.25
CA SER A 78 -8.51 5.32 -17.81
C SER A 78 -8.47 4.02 -16.97
N VAL A 79 -9.42 3.12 -17.21
CA VAL A 79 -9.46 1.82 -16.52
C VAL A 79 -8.21 1.00 -16.83
N GLU A 80 -7.75 1.05 -18.08
CA GLU A 80 -6.55 0.39 -18.57
C GLU A 80 -5.30 0.95 -17.89
N GLN A 81 -5.16 2.28 -17.84
CA GLN A 81 -4.05 2.94 -17.15
C GLN A 81 -4.01 2.65 -15.65
N LEU A 82 -5.19 2.55 -15.02
CA LEU A 82 -5.29 2.15 -13.62
C LEU A 82 -4.87 0.67 -13.44
N GLY A 83 -5.24 -0.20 -14.37
CA GLY A 83 -4.78 -1.59 -14.43
C GLY A 83 -3.27 -1.70 -14.55
N GLU A 84 -2.66 -0.97 -15.49
CA GLU A 84 -1.21 -0.92 -15.66
C GLU A 84 -0.50 -0.42 -14.40
N LEU A 85 -1.02 0.60 -13.74
CA LEU A 85 -0.46 1.11 -12.48
C LEU A 85 -0.46 0.05 -11.37
N LEU A 86 -1.55 -0.71 -11.26
CA LEU A 86 -1.68 -1.77 -10.27
C LEU A 86 -0.75 -2.95 -10.59
N GLU A 87 -0.58 -3.30 -11.86
CA GLU A 87 0.37 -4.33 -12.29
C GLU A 87 1.82 -3.90 -12.09
N GLU A 88 2.18 -2.63 -12.36
CA GLU A 88 3.51 -2.10 -12.04
C GLU A 88 3.81 -2.24 -10.54
N LEU A 89 2.85 -1.88 -9.68
CA LEU A 89 2.98 -2.02 -8.23
C LEU A 89 3.11 -3.49 -7.79
N ASN A 90 2.34 -4.39 -8.42
CA ASN A 90 2.43 -5.82 -8.15
C ASN A 90 3.78 -6.41 -8.61
N ALA A 91 4.33 -5.94 -9.73
CA ALA A 91 5.66 -6.29 -10.19
C ALA A 91 6.74 -5.82 -9.21
N GLN A 92 6.64 -4.57 -8.71
CA GLN A 92 7.54 -4.07 -7.66
C GLN A 92 7.50 -4.93 -6.39
N ARG A 93 6.34 -5.50 -6.05
CA ARG A 93 6.20 -6.45 -4.95
C ARG A 93 6.90 -7.78 -5.26
N ARG A 94 6.71 -8.35 -6.46
CA ARG A 94 7.33 -9.63 -6.87
C ARG A 94 8.85 -9.58 -6.92
N GLU A 95 9.41 -8.44 -7.31
CA GLU A 95 10.85 -8.21 -7.33
C GLU A 95 11.46 -8.06 -5.92
N TRP A 96 10.62 -7.91 -4.89
CA TRP A 96 11.07 -7.70 -3.54
C TRP A 96 11.63 -9.00 -2.94
N PRO A 97 12.89 -9.04 -2.44
CA PRO A 97 13.53 -10.27 -1.97
C PRO A 97 12.80 -11.02 -0.85
N GLY A 98 11.91 -10.34 -0.12
CA GLY A 98 11.10 -10.96 0.93
C GLY A 98 9.69 -11.38 0.50
N TYR A 99 9.37 -11.35 -0.79
CA TYR A 99 8.08 -11.79 -1.32
C TYR A 99 7.71 -13.23 -0.93
N GLU A 100 8.70 -14.11 -0.94
CA GLU A 100 8.53 -15.55 -0.69
C GLU A 100 8.67 -15.93 0.79
N GLN A 101 9.03 -14.99 1.67
CA GLN A 101 9.19 -15.27 3.09
C GLN A 101 7.83 -15.43 3.76
N THR A 102 7.56 -16.65 4.23
CA THR A 102 6.33 -17.02 4.95
C THR A 102 6.38 -16.68 6.43
N HIS A 103 7.54 -16.25 6.95
CA HIS A 103 7.73 -15.90 8.35
C HIS A 103 8.80 -14.82 8.52
N TYR A 104 8.46 -13.76 9.24
CA TYR A 104 9.39 -12.74 9.70
C TYR A 104 9.46 -12.78 11.22
N ASP A 105 10.66 -12.81 11.80
CA ASP A 105 10.80 -12.43 13.21
C ASP A 105 10.59 -10.90 13.36
N GLY A 106 10.15 -10.45 14.54
CA GLY A 106 9.67 -9.07 14.72
C GLY A 106 10.71 -7.98 14.40
N VAL A 107 12.00 -8.26 14.58
CA VAL A 107 13.09 -7.31 14.27
C VAL A 107 13.39 -7.30 12.77
N SER A 108 13.32 -8.46 12.11
CA SER A 108 13.43 -8.56 10.66
C SER A 108 12.25 -7.91 9.96
N LEU A 109 11.04 -7.96 10.54
CA LEU A 109 9.84 -7.33 10.01
C LEU A 109 9.94 -5.80 9.98
N ASP A 110 10.46 -5.17 11.04
CA ASP A 110 10.59 -3.71 11.10
C ASP A 110 11.60 -3.20 10.07
N ARG A 111 12.77 -3.86 9.98
CA ARG A 111 13.78 -3.53 8.97
C ARG A 111 13.26 -3.78 7.55
N TYR A 112 12.54 -4.89 7.36
CA TYR A 112 11.85 -5.22 6.13
C TYR A 112 10.86 -4.13 5.69
N GLN A 113 10.05 -3.61 6.62
CA GLN A 113 9.09 -2.55 6.33
C GLN A 113 9.80 -1.22 6.01
N VAL A 114 10.93 -0.91 6.65
CA VAL A 114 11.75 0.26 6.30
C VAL A 114 12.28 0.16 4.88
N ASP A 115 12.93 -0.95 4.53
CA ASP A 115 13.56 -1.14 3.23
C ASP A 115 12.50 -1.15 2.11
N ARG A 116 11.35 -1.80 2.35
CA ARG A 116 10.21 -1.81 1.42
C ARG A 116 9.67 -0.41 1.15
N ARG A 117 9.52 0.42 2.20
CA ARG A 117 9.10 1.84 2.04
C ARG A 117 10.08 2.62 1.17
N HIS A 118 11.39 2.43 1.38
CA HIS A 118 12.40 3.11 0.55
C HIS A 118 12.32 2.69 -0.92
N TRP A 119 12.09 1.40 -1.18
CA TRP A 119 11.93 0.87 -2.53
C TRP A 119 10.69 1.43 -3.23
N LEU A 120 9.53 1.35 -2.57
CA LEU A 120 8.27 1.89 -3.09
C LEU A 120 8.37 3.41 -3.33
N TRP A 121 9.01 4.14 -2.42
CA TRP A 121 9.23 5.58 -2.60
C TRP A 121 10.13 5.87 -3.80
N SER A 122 11.16 5.06 -4.03
CA SER A 122 12.04 5.20 -5.19
C SER A 122 11.30 4.92 -6.49
N TRP A 123 10.47 3.89 -6.54
CA TRP A 123 9.58 3.62 -7.68
C TRP A 123 8.62 4.78 -7.91
N TYR A 124 7.94 5.28 -6.87
CA TYR A 124 6.97 6.38 -7.00
C TYR A 124 7.63 7.64 -7.57
N ASN A 125 8.82 8.00 -7.10
CA ASN A 125 9.53 9.16 -7.64
C ASN A 125 9.88 8.97 -9.12
N ARG A 126 10.39 7.80 -9.52
CA ARG A 126 10.67 7.48 -10.92
C ARG A 126 9.40 7.58 -11.77
N TRP A 127 8.32 6.92 -11.35
CA TRP A 127 7.04 6.94 -12.04
C TRP A 127 6.51 8.38 -12.19
N ARG A 128 6.51 9.16 -11.10
CA ARG A 128 6.05 10.57 -11.11
C ARG A 128 6.87 11.41 -12.07
N ASP A 129 8.19 11.22 -12.11
CA ASP A 129 9.06 11.99 -12.99
C ASP A 129 8.89 11.57 -14.47
N ARG A 130 8.52 10.31 -14.76
CA ARG A 130 8.07 9.90 -16.11
C ARG A 130 6.78 10.63 -16.51
N GLN A 131 5.78 10.66 -15.63
CA GLN A 131 4.51 11.33 -15.92
C GLN A 131 4.68 12.82 -16.24
N LYS A 132 5.63 13.50 -15.58
CA LYS A 132 5.96 14.91 -15.88
C LYS A 132 6.58 15.11 -17.27
N ARG A 133 7.35 14.14 -17.76
CA ARG A 133 8.00 14.21 -19.09
C ARG A 133 7.03 13.90 -20.23
N HIS A 134 5.99 13.11 -19.97
CA HIS A 134 4.94 12.80 -20.94
C HIS A 134 3.83 13.87 -20.99
N GLY A 135 3.80 14.80 -20.03
CA GLY A 135 2.89 15.94 -19.99
C GLY A 135 3.48 17.27 -20.47
N GLN A 136 4.53 17.23 -21.30
CA GLN A 136 5.09 18.39 -22.02
C GLN A 136 4.93 18.22 -23.53
#